data_AF-A0A6H9HLR0-F1
#
_entry.id   AF-A0A6H9HLR0-F1
#
_cell.length_a   1.000
_cell.length_b   1.000
_cell.length_c   1.000
_cell.angle_alpha   90.00
_cell.angle_beta   90.00
_cell.angle_gamma   90.00
#
_symmetry.space_group_name_H-M   'P 1'
#
loop_
_entity.id
_entity.type
_entity.pdbx_description
1 polymer ?
#
loop_
_entity_poly.entity_id
_entity_poly.type
_entity_poly.pdbx_seq_one_letter_code
_entity_poly.pdbx_strand_id
1 'polypeptide(L)'
;MPIIIPGYRYGAAATQRGNGIQIELYAKGEENALFLYPESRFSADIASLGGRLRAAEARGEAGALAISPALAERREALLDLERRRPEDLKHFFAEAQRRFGGKDVYATAMWAILYDWAEEGLKRGLTNVFGKGSVLLTGGGNKGKELPDNWRERVLEFLGFDTIYEMYATSELMGLCMMCEQGHYHIPPIQIPFLLDPATGKPLPRKDGQTGRYASFDLMPNTYWAGLVTGDEITLSGWQTPCSCGRTGVHIIPPVRRYSEKEGGDDRVVCAGAPEAHDRALEFLAELSM
;
A
#
# COMPACT_ATOMS: atom_id res chain seq x y z
N MET A 1 10.17 18.31 -9.70
CA MET A 1 8.92 18.44 -8.93
C MET A 1 9.15 17.82 -7.55
N PRO A 2 8.91 18.55 -6.45
CA PRO A 2 9.08 18.02 -5.10
C PRO A 2 8.26 16.74 -4.85
N ILE A 3 8.78 15.86 -3.99
CA ILE A 3 8.19 14.57 -3.65
C ILE A 3 7.71 14.56 -2.20
N ILE A 4 6.50 14.07 -1.97
CA ILE A 4 5.90 13.92 -0.64
C ILE A 4 5.47 12.46 -0.46
N ILE A 5 6.10 11.75 0.48
CA ILE A 5 5.81 10.34 0.77
C ILE A 5 5.66 10.17 2.29
N PRO A 6 4.45 9.91 2.80
CA PRO A 6 4.23 9.70 4.23
C PRO A 6 4.58 8.28 4.65
N GLY A 7 5.85 7.94 4.47
CA GLY A 7 6.40 6.65 4.84
C GLY A 7 7.92 6.72 4.98
N TYR A 8 8.52 5.54 4.95
CA TYR A 8 9.96 5.38 5.11
C TYR A 8 10.72 5.76 3.84
N ARG A 9 11.78 6.55 4.02
CA ARG A 9 12.76 6.85 2.97
C ARG A 9 13.50 5.60 2.51
N TYR A 10 13.78 4.68 3.45
CA TYR A 10 14.60 3.49 3.23
C TYR A 10 13.85 2.20 3.53
N GLY A 11 14.24 1.13 2.83
CA GLY A 11 13.66 -0.20 3.00
C GLY A 11 14.28 -1.20 2.03
N ALA A 12 13.84 -2.46 2.12
CA ALA A 12 14.26 -3.52 1.21
C ALA A 12 13.25 -3.77 0.08
N ALA A 13 11.98 -3.40 0.26
CA ALA A 13 10.96 -3.58 -0.77
C ALA A 13 11.18 -2.61 -1.95
N ALA A 14 10.65 -2.98 -3.11
CA ALA A 14 10.85 -2.25 -4.36
C ALA A 14 10.46 -0.77 -4.27
N THR A 15 9.38 -0.45 -3.55
CA THR A 15 8.91 0.93 -3.36
C THR A 15 9.96 1.78 -2.65
N GLN A 16 10.50 1.35 -1.50
CA GLN A 16 11.53 2.12 -0.80
C GLN A 16 12.88 2.13 -1.53
N ARG A 17 13.22 1.06 -2.26
CA ARG A 17 14.42 1.07 -3.12
C ARG A 17 14.25 2.06 -4.28
N GLY A 18 13.03 2.16 -4.82
CA GLY A 18 12.66 3.11 -5.87
C GLY A 18 12.68 4.57 -5.45
N ASN A 19 12.52 4.89 -4.16
CA ASN A 19 12.56 6.26 -3.65
C ASN A 19 13.82 7.03 -4.11
N GLY A 20 15.00 6.40 -4.07
CA GLY A 20 16.24 7.06 -4.49
C GLY A 20 16.22 7.46 -5.97
N ILE A 21 15.73 6.57 -6.82
CA ILE A 21 15.57 6.82 -8.26
C ILE A 21 14.54 7.96 -8.48
N GLN A 22 13.42 7.95 -7.75
CA GLN A 22 12.43 9.01 -7.85
C GLN A 22 12.99 10.36 -7.41
N ILE A 23 13.80 10.41 -6.36
CA ILE A 23 14.44 11.64 -5.89
C ILE A 23 15.38 12.20 -6.96
N GLU A 24 16.23 11.37 -7.55
CA GLU A 24 17.15 11.77 -8.61
C GLU A 24 16.40 12.23 -9.88
N LEU A 25 15.41 11.46 -10.31
CA LEU A 25 14.71 11.72 -11.57
C LEU A 25 13.69 12.85 -11.44
N TYR A 26 12.92 12.90 -10.35
CA TYR A 26 11.77 13.80 -10.20
C TYR A 26 12.07 15.00 -9.31
N ALA A 27 12.60 14.77 -8.10
CA ALA A 27 12.86 15.83 -7.12
C ALA A 27 14.14 16.63 -7.42
N LYS A 28 15.09 16.04 -8.15
CA LYS A 28 16.41 16.61 -8.46
C LYS A 28 17.28 16.88 -7.22
N GLY A 29 17.01 16.18 -6.12
CA GLY A 29 17.76 16.32 -4.87
C GLY A 29 16.92 16.00 -3.64
N GLU A 30 17.59 15.61 -2.55
CA GLU A 30 16.96 15.28 -1.27
C GLU A 30 16.28 16.51 -0.63
N GLU A 31 16.75 17.72 -0.92
CA GLU A 31 16.14 18.98 -0.47
C GLU A 31 14.74 19.22 -1.05
N ASN A 32 14.37 18.50 -2.11
CA ASN A 32 13.05 18.52 -2.72
C ASN A 32 12.26 17.24 -2.42
N ALA A 33 12.70 16.43 -1.45
CA ALA A 33 11.98 15.27 -0.98
C ALA A 33 11.57 15.43 0.48
N LEU A 34 10.40 14.90 0.82
CA LEU A 34 9.88 14.88 2.17
C LEU A 34 9.31 13.50 2.47
N PHE A 35 9.87 12.87 3.50
CA PHE A 35 9.47 11.57 4.02
C PHE A 35 9.00 11.71 5.46
N LEU A 36 7.98 10.94 5.86
CA LEU A 36 7.56 10.88 7.26
C LEU A 36 8.68 10.35 8.13
N TYR A 37 9.39 9.34 7.63
CA TYR A 37 10.54 8.76 8.30
C TYR A 37 11.77 8.85 7.38
N PRO A 38 12.47 10.00 7.37
CA PRO A 38 13.62 10.23 6.49
C PRO A 38 14.84 9.39 6.89
N GLU A 39 15.05 9.18 8.19
CA GLU A 39 16.21 8.44 8.73
C GLU A 39 15.88 7.00 9.14
N SER A 40 14.60 6.65 9.21
CA SER A 40 14.20 5.29 9.60
C SER A 40 14.04 4.37 8.39
N ARG A 41 14.18 3.08 8.66
CA ARG A 41 14.07 2.02 7.67
C ARG A 41 12.82 1.19 7.90
N PHE A 42 12.03 0.99 6.85
CA PHE A 42 10.96 0.00 6.86
C PHE A 42 11.56 -1.39 7.13
N SER A 43 11.21 -1.98 8.28
CA SER A 43 11.87 -3.18 8.80
C SER A 43 11.23 -4.44 8.25
N ALA A 44 12.00 -5.21 7.47
CA ALA A 44 11.56 -6.53 7.00
C ALA A 44 11.32 -7.50 8.16
N ASP A 45 12.07 -7.37 9.26
CA ASP A 45 11.90 -8.19 10.46
C ASP A 45 10.54 -7.95 11.11
N ILE A 46 10.06 -6.70 11.13
CA ILE A 46 8.76 -6.34 11.69
C ILE A 46 7.63 -6.82 10.78
N ALA A 47 7.77 -6.61 9.46
CA ALA A 47 6.80 -7.14 8.50
C ALA A 47 6.69 -8.67 8.61
N SER A 48 7.83 -9.36 8.69
CA SER A 48 7.89 -10.82 8.89
C SER A 48 7.28 -11.25 10.23
N LEU A 49 7.60 -10.55 11.33
CA LEU A 49 7.03 -10.81 12.64
C LEU A 49 5.50 -10.68 12.62
N GLY A 50 4.96 -9.61 12.04
CA GLY A 50 3.52 -9.40 11.92
C GLY A 50 2.83 -10.54 11.14
N GLY A 51 3.45 -10.99 10.04
CA GLY A 51 2.97 -12.15 9.30
C GLY A 51 3.00 -13.45 10.12
N ARG A 52 4.09 -13.70 10.85
CA ARG A 52 4.25 -14.90 11.68
C ARG A 52 3.33 -14.90 12.90
N LEU A 53 3.10 -13.75 13.52
CA LEU A 53 2.18 -13.59 14.65
C LEU A 53 0.77 -14.00 14.27
N ARG A 54 0.24 -13.42 13.18
CA ARG A 54 -1.07 -13.81 12.65
C ARG A 54 -1.14 -15.30 12.34
N ALA A 55 -0.11 -15.83 11.67
CA ALA A 55 -0.09 -17.24 11.32
C ALA A 55 -0.10 -18.16 12.57
N ALA A 56 0.52 -17.74 13.67
CA ALA A 56 0.49 -18.47 14.92
C ALA A 56 -0.85 -18.30 15.66
N GLU A 57 -1.43 -17.10 15.69
CA GLU A 57 -2.78 -16.85 16.24
C GLU A 57 -3.81 -17.74 15.53
N ALA A 58 -3.78 -17.80 14.19
CA ALA A 58 -4.67 -18.64 13.39
C ALA A 58 -4.50 -20.15 13.66
N ARG A 59 -3.34 -20.59 14.18
CA ARG A 59 -3.07 -21.98 14.57
C ARG A 59 -3.24 -22.25 16.06
N GLY A 60 -3.56 -21.23 16.87
CA GLY A 60 -3.59 -21.35 18.33
C GLY A 60 -2.20 -21.46 18.98
N GLU A 61 -1.15 -21.04 18.28
CA GLU A 61 0.27 -21.16 18.66
C GLU A 61 0.90 -19.83 19.12
N ALA A 62 0.08 -18.80 19.40
CA ALA A 62 0.56 -17.43 19.61
C ALA A 62 1.67 -17.29 20.67
N GLY A 63 1.68 -18.14 21.71
CA GLY A 63 2.69 -18.12 22.78
C GLY A 63 4.05 -18.74 22.45
N ALA A 64 4.23 -19.35 21.27
CA ALA A 64 5.45 -20.10 20.92
C ALA A 64 6.43 -19.32 20.01
N LEU A 65 6.18 -18.03 19.77
CA LEU A 65 6.96 -17.25 18.82
C LEU A 65 8.30 -16.78 19.41
N ALA A 66 9.38 -17.35 18.89
CA ALA A 66 10.73 -16.86 19.15
C ALA A 66 10.99 -15.55 18.39
N ILE A 67 11.40 -14.53 19.14
CA ILE A 67 11.92 -13.26 18.63
C ILE A 67 13.42 -13.40 18.33
N SER A 68 13.88 -12.84 17.22
CA SER A 68 15.31 -12.82 16.92
C SER A 68 16.04 -11.83 17.85
N PRO A 69 17.28 -12.13 18.29
CA PRO A 69 18.05 -11.22 19.14
C PRO A 69 18.15 -9.79 18.58
N ALA A 70 18.38 -9.66 17.26
CA ALA A 70 18.45 -8.37 16.59
C ALA A 70 17.14 -7.56 16.66
N LEU A 71 15.98 -8.23 16.70
CA LEU A 71 14.68 -7.56 16.84
C LEU A 71 14.43 -7.15 18.30
N ALA A 72 14.84 -7.99 19.26
CA ALA A 72 14.78 -7.67 20.68
C ALA A 72 15.66 -6.45 21.02
N GLU A 73 16.87 -6.35 20.45
CA GLU A 73 17.76 -5.20 20.62
C GLU A 73 17.17 -3.88 20.09
N ARG A 74 16.37 -3.96 19.01
CA ARG A 74 15.76 -2.77 18.36
C ARG A 74 14.37 -2.44 18.88
N ARG A 75 13.83 -3.25 19.78
CA ARG A 75 12.45 -3.21 20.26
C ARG A 75 12.03 -1.84 20.77
N GLU A 76 12.79 -1.26 21.71
CA GLU A 76 12.44 0.04 22.30
C GLU A 76 12.39 1.16 21.26
N ALA A 77 13.34 1.18 20.32
CA ALA A 77 13.35 2.17 19.23
C ALA A 77 12.13 2.05 18.31
N LEU A 78 11.64 0.81 18.09
CA LEU A 78 10.45 0.54 17.28
C LEU A 78 9.16 0.94 18.01
N LEU A 79 9.05 0.63 19.30
CA LEU A 79 7.92 1.06 20.13
C LEU A 79 7.87 2.59 20.27
N ASP A 80 9.01 3.24 20.38
CA ASP A 80 9.08 4.69 20.44
C ASP A 80 8.60 5.36 19.14
N LEU A 81 8.99 4.80 17.99
CA LEU A 81 8.51 5.26 16.69
C LEU A 81 6.98 5.16 16.59
N GLU A 82 6.39 4.10 17.12
CA GLU A 82 4.94 3.92 17.13
C GLU A 82 4.24 4.93 18.02
N ARG A 83 4.74 5.13 19.25
CA ARG A 83 4.21 6.13 20.18
C ARG A 83 4.24 7.54 19.59
N ARG A 84 5.27 7.87 18.81
CA ARG A 84 5.43 9.19 18.19
C ARG A 84 4.66 9.36 16.87
N ARG A 85 4.18 8.27 16.25
CA ARG A 85 3.52 8.29 14.93
C ARG A 85 2.42 9.35 14.80
N PRO A 86 1.47 9.53 15.76
CA PRO A 86 0.43 10.54 15.59
C PRO A 86 0.97 11.97 15.53
N GLU A 87 2.01 12.27 16.29
CA GLU A 87 2.64 13.60 16.30
C GLU A 87 3.56 13.80 15.09
N ASP A 88 4.31 12.76 14.71
CA ASP A 88 5.15 12.76 13.52
C ASP A 88 4.31 13.03 12.25
N LEU A 89 3.10 12.45 12.15
CA LEU A 89 2.16 12.72 11.05
C LEU A 89 1.73 14.19 11.00
N LYS A 90 1.35 14.78 12.14
CA LYS A 90 0.97 16.21 12.20
C LYS A 90 2.13 17.11 11.78
N HIS A 91 3.32 16.85 12.30
CA HIS A 91 4.52 17.60 11.95
C HIS A 91 4.84 17.46 10.45
N PHE A 92 4.75 16.25 9.91
CA PHE A 92 5.00 16.00 8.50
C PHE A 92 4.02 16.77 7.59
N PHE A 93 2.72 16.85 7.91
CA PHE A 93 1.78 17.66 7.08
C PHE A 93 2.06 19.15 7.18
N ALA A 94 2.32 19.65 8.39
CA ALA A 94 2.69 21.04 8.58
C ALA A 94 3.94 21.39 7.77
N GLU A 95 4.92 20.49 7.75
CA GLU A 95 6.15 20.66 6.99
C GLU A 95 5.93 20.57 5.48
N ALA A 96 5.09 19.65 5.01
CA ALA A 96 4.70 19.54 3.60
C ALA A 96 4.06 20.84 3.10
N GLN A 97 3.10 21.38 3.86
CA GLN A 97 2.45 22.66 3.56
C GLN A 97 3.46 23.82 3.60
N ARG A 98 4.32 23.88 4.63
CA ARG A 98 5.31 24.96 4.78
C ARG A 98 6.33 24.99 3.64
N ARG A 99 6.82 23.82 3.19
CA ARG A 99 7.85 23.72 2.15
C ARG A 99 7.29 23.82 0.74
N PHE A 100 6.12 23.22 0.52
CA PHE A 100 5.60 22.96 -0.82
C PHE A 100 4.17 23.46 -1.06
N GLY A 101 3.54 24.13 -0.10
CA GLY A 101 2.23 24.74 -0.28
C GLY A 101 2.20 25.65 -1.52
N GLY A 102 1.16 25.48 -2.34
CA GLY A 102 0.99 26.19 -3.62
C GLY A 102 1.96 25.80 -4.75
N LYS A 103 2.93 24.91 -4.51
CA LYS A 103 3.81 24.37 -5.56
C LYS A 103 3.23 23.08 -6.13
N ASP A 104 3.57 22.75 -7.37
CA ASP A 104 3.27 21.44 -7.94
C ASP A 104 4.13 20.38 -7.26
N VAL A 105 3.52 19.27 -6.84
CA VAL A 105 4.19 18.18 -6.12
C VAL A 105 3.83 16.81 -6.70
N TYR A 106 4.73 15.84 -6.49
CA TYR A 106 4.46 14.43 -6.71
C TYR A 106 4.22 13.76 -5.34
N ALA A 107 2.96 13.41 -5.06
CA ALA A 107 2.61 12.73 -3.82
C ALA A 107 2.44 11.22 -4.07
N THR A 108 2.95 10.38 -3.17
CA THR A 108 2.64 8.94 -3.16
C THR A 108 2.13 8.54 -1.80
N ALA A 109 0.83 8.24 -1.70
CA ALA A 109 0.20 7.89 -0.42
C ALA A 109 -1.04 7.02 -0.65
N MET A 110 -1.44 6.27 0.38
CA MET A 110 -2.66 5.46 0.34
C MET A 110 -3.88 6.31 0.64
N TRP A 111 -5.02 5.96 0.07
CA TRP A 111 -6.28 6.70 0.25
C TRP A 111 -6.64 6.93 1.72
N ALA A 112 -6.55 5.90 2.56
CA ALA A 112 -6.83 6.00 3.99
C ALA A 112 -5.96 7.02 4.75
N ILE A 113 -4.70 7.20 4.32
CA ILE A 113 -3.78 8.20 4.90
C ILE A 113 -4.16 9.60 4.41
N LEU A 114 -4.39 9.73 3.11
CA LEU A 114 -4.81 11.01 2.51
C LEU A 114 -6.13 11.52 3.09
N TYR A 115 -7.07 10.62 3.37
CA TYR A 115 -8.33 10.96 4.02
C TYR A 115 -8.13 11.54 5.43
N ASP A 116 -7.26 10.94 6.25
CA ASP A 116 -6.95 11.48 7.57
C ASP A 116 -6.38 12.91 7.48
N TRP A 117 -5.61 13.22 6.42
CA TRP A 117 -5.04 14.56 6.22
C TRP A 117 -6.12 15.53 5.78
N ALA A 118 -6.97 15.10 4.86
CA ALA A 118 -8.06 15.89 4.36
C ALA A 118 -9.01 16.27 5.51
N GLU A 119 -9.37 15.32 6.36
CA GLU A 119 -10.20 15.60 7.54
C GLU A 119 -9.57 16.64 8.47
N GLU A 120 -8.28 16.51 8.77
CA GLU A 120 -7.61 17.47 9.65
C GLU A 120 -7.41 18.84 8.99
N GLY A 121 -7.08 18.86 7.70
CA GLY A 121 -6.86 20.08 6.93
C GLY A 121 -8.14 20.86 6.68
N LEU A 122 -9.22 20.18 6.30
CA LEU A 122 -10.52 20.80 6.05
C LEU A 122 -11.12 21.40 7.34
N LYS A 123 -10.92 20.78 8.51
CA LYS A 123 -11.30 21.38 9.81
C LYS A 123 -10.61 22.72 10.08
N ARG A 124 -9.44 22.94 9.49
CA ARG A 124 -8.66 24.18 9.57
C ARG A 124 -8.96 25.14 8.40
N GLY A 125 -9.91 24.81 7.53
CA GLY A 125 -10.28 25.60 6.36
C GLY A 125 -9.28 25.52 5.20
N LEU A 126 -8.40 24.52 5.18
CA LEU A 126 -7.41 24.34 4.13
C LEU A 126 -8.01 23.58 2.94
N THR A 127 -7.91 24.15 1.75
CA THR A 127 -8.28 23.52 0.47
C THR A 127 -7.24 23.88 -0.57
N ASN A 128 -7.10 23.06 -1.62
CA ASN A 128 -6.10 23.24 -2.67
C ASN A 128 -4.70 23.53 -2.11
N VAL A 129 -4.24 22.70 -1.17
CA VAL A 129 -2.98 22.95 -0.43
C VAL A 129 -1.77 23.01 -1.37
N PHE A 130 -1.79 22.32 -2.50
CA PHE A 130 -0.71 22.30 -3.47
C PHE A 130 -1.16 22.84 -4.85
N GLY A 131 -0.20 23.00 -5.76
CA GLY A 131 -0.42 23.52 -7.10
C GLY A 131 -1.21 22.57 -8.01
N LYS A 132 -1.88 23.13 -9.03
CA LYS A 132 -2.74 22.38 -9.96
C LYS A 132 -2.00 21.39 -10.87
N GLY A 133 -0.70 21.58 -11.07
CA GLY A 133 0.15 20.63 -11.79
C GLY A 133 0.61 19.44 -10.95
N SER A 134 0.12 19.30 -9.72
CA SER A 134 0.48 18.19 -8.83
C SER A 134 -0.05 16.85 -9.34
N VAL A 135 0.70 15.78 -9.03
CA VAL A 135 0.42 14.41 -9.43
C VAL A 135 0.33 13.54 -8.18
N LEU A 136 -0.75 12.75 -8.08
CA LEU A 136 -0.94 11.77 -7.03
C LEU A 136 -0.76 10.35 -7.60
N LEU A 137 0.13 9.56 -7.00
CA LEU A 137 0.13 8.10 -7.12
C LEU A 137 -0.50 7.50 -5.86
N THR A 138 -1.59 6.76 -6.00
CA THR A 138 -2.35 6.25 -4.84
C THR A 138 -2.95 4.86 -5.08
N GLY A 139 -3.46 4.26 -4.01
CA GLY A 139 -4.06 2.93 -4.03
C GLY A 139 -4.51 2.49 -2.63
N GLY A 140 -4.81 1.20 -2.49
CA GLY A 140 -5.11 0.55 -1.21
C GLY A 140 -6.54 0.71 -0.69
N GLY A 141 -7.41 1.44 -1.39
CA GLY A 141 -8.83 1.58 -1.03
C GLY A 141 -9.05 2.10 0.40
N ASN A 142 -10.07 1.58 1.07
CA ASN A 142 -10.43 1.97 2.44
C ASN A 142 -9.57 1.30 3.53
N LYS A 143 -8.81 0.25 3.21
CA LYS A 143 -8.01 -0.55 4.17
C LYS A 143 -8.76 -0.85 5.47
N GLY A 144 -10.01 -1.33 5.36
CA GLY A 144 -10.82 -1.66 6.54
C GLY A 144 -11.35 -0.47 7.34
N LYS A 145 -11.05 0.78 6.95
CA LYS A 145 -11.72 1.96 7.51
C LYS A 145 -13.11 2.10 6.91
N GLU A 146 -14.08 2.48 7.74
CA GLU A 146 -15.35 3.01 7.25
C GLU A 146 -15.13 4.45 6.81
N LEU A 147 -15.19 4.68 5.49
CA LEU A 147 -15.06 6.00 4.89
C LEU A 147 -16.45 6.45 4.41
N PRO A 148 -16.86 7.71 4.65
CA PRO A 148 -18.15 8.22 4.19
C PRO A 148 -18.21 8.27 2.66
N ASP A 149 -19.39 8.16 2.05
CA ASP A 149 -19.53 8.06 0.58
C ASP A 149 -18.75 9.12 -0.21
N ASN A 150 -18.62 10.34 0.33
CA ASN A 150 -17.93 11.47 -0.29
C ASN A 150 -16.45 11.61 0.10
N TRP A 151 -15.82 10.57 0.66
CA TRP A 151 -14.46 10.65 1.20
C TRP A 151 -13.42 11.02 0.14
N ARG A 152 -13.61 10.57 -1.11
CA ARG A 152 -12.70 10.88 -2.22
C ARG A 152 -12.74 12.36 -2.57
N GLU A 153 -13.95 12.90 -2.69
CA GLU A 153 -14.19 14.31 -2.99
C GLU A 153 -13.54 15.19 -1.94
N ARG A 154 -13.64 14.83 -0.65
CA ARG A 154 -12.97 15.55 0.44
C ARG A 154 -11.45 15.53 0.32
N VAL A 155 -10.86 14.39 -0.05
CA VAL A 155 -9.41 14.30 -0.29
C VAL A 155 -8.99 15.20 -1.44
N LEU A 156 -9.75 15.20 -2.54
CA LEU A 156 -9.42 16.00 -3.72
C LEU A 156 -9.65 17.50 -3.49
N GLU A 157 -10.68 17.88 -2.74
CA GLU A 157 -10.93 19.26 -2.29
C GLU A 157 -9.75 19.79 -1.45
N PHE A 158 -9.28 18.98 -0.50
CA PHE A 158 -8.13 19.30 0.33
C PHE A 158 -6.85 19.44 -0.49
N LEU A 159 -6.50 18.43 -1.30
CA LEU A 159 -5.24 18.39 -2.04
C LEU A 159 -5.22 19.39 -3.20
N GLY A 160 -6.32 19.51 -3.94
CA GLY A 160 -6.46 20.33 -5.15
C GLY A 160 -5.98 19.67 -6.44
N PHE A 161 -5.75 18.35 -6.45
CA PHE A 161 -5.11 17.64 -7.56
C PHE A 161 -6.12 17.19 -8.61
N ASP A 162 -5.73 17.34 -9.88
CA ASP A 162 -6.52 16.84 -11.02
C ASP A 162 -5.90 15.58 -11.64
N THR A 163 -4.59 15.36 -11.44
CA THR A 163 -3.87 14.21 -12.01
C THR A 163 -3.66 13.12 -10.96
N ILE A 164 -4.43 12.03 -11.08
CA ILE A 164 -4.42 10.91 -10.13
C ILE A 164 -4.15 9.61 -10.89
N TYR A 165 -3.14 8.88 -10.44
CA TYR A 165 -2.81 7.54 -10.89
C TYR A 165 -3.15 6.57 -9.77
N GLU A 166 -4.23 5.81 -9.95
CA GLU A 166 -4.60 4.74 -9.03
C GLU A 166 -3.93 3.42 -9.41
N MET A 167 -3.53 2.65 -8.39
CA MET A 167 -2.88 1.36 -8.57
C MET A 167 -3.46 0.28 -7.65
N TYR A 168 -3.54 -0.94 -8.19
CA TYR A 168 -3.68 -2.15 -7.41
C TYR A 168 -2.30 -2.83 -7.29
N ALA A 169 -1.88 -3.11 -6.06
CA ALA A 169 -0.58 -3.71 -5.77
C ALA A 169 -0.54 -4.33 -4.38
N THR A 170 0.47 -5.17 -4.15
CA THR A 170 0.82 -5.74 -2.84
C THR A 170 2.34 -5.69 -2.67
N SER A 171 2.82 -5.68 -1.44
CA SER A 171 4.25 -5.48 -1.14
C SER A 171 5.16 -6.58 -1.67
N GLU A 172 4.60 -7.77 -1.90
CA GLU A 172 5.26 -8.98 -2.36
C GLU A 172 5.45 -8.99 -3.89
N LEU A 173 4.75 -8.13 -4.64
CA LEU A 173 4.89 -7.99 -6.09
C LEU A 173 5.73 -6.75 -6.43
N MET A 174 6.54 -6.85 -7.49
CA MET A 174 7.41 -5.75 -7.95
C MET A 174 6.67 -4.76 -8.85
N GLY A 175 5.71 -5.27 -9.62
CA GLY A 175 4.90 -4.48 -10.54
C GLY A 175 3.65 -3.89 -9.91
N LEU A 176 3.28 -2.68 -10.34
CA LEU A 176 2.02 -2.02 -10.01
C LEU A 176 1.00 -2.26 -11.12
N CYS A 177 -0.22 -2.66 -10.78
CA CYS A 177 -1.31 -2.71 -11.74
C CYS A 177 -1.94 -1.32 -11.85
N MET A 178 -1.55 -0.53 -12.85
CA MET A 178 -2.01 0.84 -13.01
C MET A 178 -3.42 0.89 -13.61
N MET A 179 -4.28 1.74 -13.05
CA MET A 179 -5.61 1.99 -13.58
C MET A 179 -5.53 2.77 -14.90
N CYS A 180 -6.28 2.33 -15.90
CA CYS A 180 -6.48 3.08 -17.14
C CYS A 180 -7.69 4.02 -17.05
N GLU A 181 -7.87 4.79 -18.11
CA GLU A 181 -8.92 5.79 -18.30
C GLU A 181 -10.33 5.16 -18.34
N GLN A 182 -10.41 3.84 -18.51
CA GLN A 182 -11.65 3.04 -18.47
C GLN A 182 -11.92 2.43 -17.08
N GLY A 183 -11.09 2.74 -16.08
CA GLY A 183 -11.23 2.23 -14.72
C GLY A 183 -10.68 0.82 -14.49
N HIS A 184 -9.96 0.22 -15.45
CA HIS A 184 -9.39 -1.12 -15.29
C HIS A 184 -7.92 -1.08 -14.85
N TYR A 185 -7.52 -1.93 -13.90
CA TYR A 185 -6.11 -2.07 -13.50
C TYR A 185 -5.37 -3.04 -14.42
N HIS A 186 -4.40 -2.56 -15.19
CA HIS A 186 -3.65 -3.39 -16.11
C HIS A 186 -2.52 -4.13 -15.41
N ILE A 187 -2.51 -5.46 -15.54
CA ILE A 187 -1.45 -6.30 -14.97
C ILE A 187 -0.20 -6.16 -15.85
N PRO A 188 0.95 -5.79 -15.27
CA PRO A 188 2.16 -5.58 -16.05
C PRO A 188 2.66 -6.93 -16.62
N PRO A 189 3.36 -6.93 -17.78
CA PRO A 189 3.77 -8.15 -18.48
C PRO A 189 4.79 -9.01 -17.71
N ILE A 190 5.33 -8.49 -16.60
CA ILE A 190 6.21 -9.21 -15.68
C ILE A 190 5.43 -10.08 -14.67
N GLN A 191 4.11 -9.97 -14.62
CA GLN A 191 3.27 -10.76 -13.73
C GLN A 191 2.44 -11.76 -14.54
N ILE A 192 2.41 -13.00 -14.09
CA ILE A 192 1.55 -14.06 -14.63
C ILE A 192 0.33 -14.19 -13.72
N PRO A 193 -0.85 -13.68 -14.11
CA PRO A 193 -2.03 -13.75 -13.26
C PRO A 193 -2.75 -15.09 -13.37
N PHE A 194 -3.35 -15.49 -12.26
CA PHE A 194 -4.23 -16.64 -12.11
C PHE A 194 -5.45 -16.24 -11.29
N LEU A 195 -6.58 -16.87 -11.58
CA LEU A 195 -7.71 -16.92 -10.65
C LEU A 195 -7.79 -18.32 -10.09
N LEU A 196 -7.91 -18.42 -8.77
CA LEU A 196 -8.14 -19.67 -8.07
C LEU A 196 -9.59 -19.73 -7.61
N ASP A 197 -10.19 -20.91 -7.72
CA ASP A 197 -11.46 -21.20 -7.08
C ASP A 197 -11.28 -21.11 -5.55
N PRO A 198 -12.06 -20.27 -4.84
CA PRO A 198 -11.83 -20.01 -3.42
C PRO A 198 -12.09 -21.23 -2.53
N ALA A 199 -12.93 -22.17 -2.96
CA ALA A 199 -13.28 -23.36 -2.17
C ALA A 199 -12.25 -24.50 -2.36
N THR A 200 -11.72 -24.65 -3.57
CA THR A 200 -10.88 -25.80 -3.95
C THR A 200 -9.42 -25.45 -4.19
N GLY A 201 -9.10 -24.16 -4.35
CA GLY A 201 -7.77 -23.67 -4.71
C GLY A 201 -7.33 -24.02 -6.14
N LYS A 202 -8.19 -24.63 -6.94
CA LYS A 202 -7.87 -25.03 -8.33
C LYS A 202 -7.83 -23.80 -9.24
N PRO A 203 -6.91 -23.73 -10.21
CA PRO A 203 -6.89 -22.64 -11.17
C PRO A 203 -8.15 -22.66 -12.05
N LEU A 204 -8.77 -21.49 -12.17
CA LEU A 204 -9.89 -21.24 -13.06
C LEU A 204 -9.39 -21.03 -14.51
N PRO A 205 -10.22 -21.30 -15.54
CA PRO A 205 -9.84 -21.11 -16.93
C PRO A 205 -9.47 -19.65 -17.28
N ARG A 206 -8.55 -19.44 -18.21
CA ARG A 206 -8.25 -18.09 -18.72
C ARG A 206 -9.32 -17.62 -19.70
N LYS A 207 -10.42 -17.10 -19.17
CA LYS A 207 -11.53 -16.49 -19.92
C LYS A 207 -11.87 -15.12 -19.35
N ASP A 208 -12.33 -14.24 -20.23
CA ASP A 208 -12.79 -12.89 -19.86
C ASP A 208 -14.00 -12.97 -18.93
N GLY A 209 -14.07 -12.03 -17.99
CA GLY A 209 -15.17 -11.89 -17.04
C GLY A 209 -15.19 -12.94 -15.94
N GLN A 210 -14.13 -13.73 -15.77
CA GLN A 210 -14.04 -14.66 -14.65
C GLN A 210 -13.69 -13.94 -13.36
N THR A 211 -14.36 -14.36 -12.28
CA THR A 211 -14.13 -13.86 -10.92
C THR A 211 -13.63 -14.99 -10.03
N GLY A 212 -12.62 -14.70 -9.21
CA GLY A 212 -12.08 -15.65 -8.26
C GLY A 212 -10.97 -15.05 -7.42
N ARG A 213 -10.25 -15.90 -6.68
CA ARG A 213 -9.13 -15.46 -5.84
C ARG A 213 -7.91 -15.14 -6.67
N TYR A 214 -7.42 -13.92 -6.54
CA TYR A 214 -6.24 -13.50 -7.30
C TYR A 214 -5.00 -14.20 -6.78
N ALA A 215 -4.28 -14.82 -7.71
CA ALA A 215 -2.91 -15.27 -7.50
C ALA A 215 -2.04 -14.78 -8.66
N SER A 216 -0.76 -14.58 -8.39
CA SER A 216 0.19 -14.08 -9.38
C SER A 216 1.56 -14.70 -9.18
N PHE A 217 2.29 -14.85 -10.28
CA PHE A 217 3.71 -15.17 -10.27
C PHE A 217 4.47 -14.01 -10.89
N ASP A 218 5.29 -13.32 -10.11
CA ASP A 218 6.13 -12.21 -10.57
C ASP A 218 7.45 -12.74 -11.14
N LEU A 219 7.86 -12.25 -12.31
CA LEU A 219 9.07 -12.70 -13.01
C LEU A 219 10.32 -11.92 -12.59
N MET A 220 10.18 -10.86 -11.80
CA MET A 220 11.29 -9.96 -11.43
C MET A 220 12.06 -10.34 -10.16
N PRO A 221 11.45 -10.88 -9.08
CA PRO A 221 12.18 -11.19 -7.86
C PRO A 221 13.29 -12.23 -8.04
N ASN A 222 14.50 -11.90 -7.59
CA ASN A 222 15.64 -12.82 -7.56
C ASN A 222 16.07 -13.23 -6.14
N THR A 223 15.39 -12.70 -5.11
CA THR A 223 15.79 -12.82 -3.71
C THR A 223 14.75 -13.49 -2.82
N TYR A 224 13.56 -13.79 -3.36
CA TYR A 224 12.49 -14.46 -2.64
C TYR A 224 11.56 -15.20 -3.62
N TRP A 225 10.69 -16.06 -3.08
CA TRP A 225 9.68 -16.77 -3.87
C TRP A 225 8.64 -15.79 -4.43
N ALA A 226 8.51 -15.74 -5.76
CA ALA A 226 7.72 -14.73 -6.45
C ALA A 226 6.23 -15.11 -6.69
N GLY A 227 5.80 -16.28 -6.22
CA GLY A 227 4.41 -16.73 -6.31
C GLY A 227 3.60 -16.28 -5.10
N LEU A 228 2.45 -15.66 -5.35
CA LEU A 228 1.56 -15.13 -4.33
C LEU A 228 0.12 -15.57 -4.58
N VAL A 229 -0.57 -15.98 -3.53
CA VAL A 229 -2.04 -16.03 -3.49
C VAL A 229 -2.49 -14.90 -2.59
N THR A 230 -3.38 -14.04 -3.06
CA THR A 230 -3.91 -12.92 -2.29
C THR A 230 -5.21 -13.32 -1.58
N GLY A 231 -5.64 -12.51 -0.60
CA GLY A 231 -6.99 -12.57 -0.05
C GLY A 231 -8.05 -11.82 -0.88
N ASP A 232 -7.73 -11.46 -2.14
CA ASP A 232 -8.58 -10.60 -2.97
C ASP A 232 -9.44 -11.41 -3.96
N GLU A 233 -10.73 -11.11 -3.99
CA GLU A 233 -11.65 -11.48 -5.07
C GLU A 233 -11.57 -10.43 -6.16
N ILE A 234 -11.19 -10.85 -7.37
CA ILE A 234 -11.07 -9.97 -8.53
C ILE A 234 -11.74 -10.57 -9.75
N THR A 235 -12.07 -9.72 -10.72
CA THR A 235 -12.51 -10.13 -12.05
C THR A 235 -11.43 -9.85 -13.08
N LEU A 236 -11.02 -10.86 -13.86
CA LEU A 236 -10.05 -10.71 -14.94
C LEU A 236 -10.70 -10.66 -16.31
N SER A 237 -10.14 -9.83 -17.19
CA SER A 237 -10.47 -9.76 -18.61
C SER A 237 -9.21 -9.42 -19.42
N GLY A 238 -9.31 -9.41 -20.75
CA GLY A 238 -8.15 -9.17 -21.64
C GLY A 238 -7.48 -10.44 -22.17
N TRP A 239 -8.08 -11.61 -21.96
CA TRP A 239 -7.64 -12.87 -22.57
C TRP A 239 -8.13 -13.01 -24.02
N GLN A 240 -9.37 -12.59 -24.27
CA GLN A 240 -9.99 -12.71 -25.61
C GLN A 240 -10.24 -11.33 -26.21
N THR A 241 -10.69 -10.39 -25.40
CA THR A 241 -11.03 -9.03 -25.83
C THR A 241 -10.10 -8.02 -25.16
N PRO A 242 -9.25 -7.31 -25.92
CA PRO A 242 -8.43 -6.23 -25.38
C PRO A 242 -9.27 -5.15 -24.69
N CYS A 243 -8.65 -4.42 -23.76
CA CYS A 243 -9.33 -3.29 -23.12
C CYS A 243 -9.61 -2.18 -24.15
N SER A 244 -10.75 -1.50 -24.01
CA SER A 244 -11.12 -0.36 -24.86
C SER A 244 -10.16 0.83 -24.75
N CYS A 245 -9.29 0.86 -23.73
CA CYS A 245 -8.20 1.84 -23.62
C CYS A 245 -7.05 1.60 -24.63
N GLY A 246 -7.06 0.48 -25.36
CA GLY A 246 -6.05 0.12 -26.36
C GLY A 246 -4.88 -0.71 -25.81
N ARG A 247 -4.75 -0.87 -24.49
CA ARG A 247 -3.77 -1.79 -23.89
C ARG A 247 -4.22 -3.24 -24.10
N THR A 248 -3.29 -4.10 -24.51
CA THR A 248 -3.57 -5.49 -24.94
C THR A 248 -3.38 -6.54 -23.84
N GLY A 249 -2.85 -6.15 -22.68
CA GLY A 249 -2.63 -7.06 -21.56
C GLY A 249 -3.89 -7.36 -20.75
N VAL A 250 -3.82 -8.44 -19.98
CA VAL A 250 -4.82 -8.81 -18.98
C VAL A 250 -5.01 -7.66 -17.98
N HIS A 251 -6.25 -7.45 -17.57
CA HIS A 251 -6.61 -6.39 -16.65
C HIS A 251 -7.66 -6.85 -15.64
N ILE A 252 -7.65 -6.18 -14.51
CA ILE A 252 -8.59 -6.34 -13.42
C ILE A 252 -9.73 -5.35 -13.63
N ILE A 253 -10.95 -5.86 -13.63
CA ILE A 253 -12.17 -5.06 -13.63
C ILE A 253 -12.59 -4.87 -12.16
N PRO A 254 -12.66 -3.62 -11.65
CA PRO A 254 -13.19 -3.36 -10.31
C PRO A 254 -14.66 -3.80 -10.16
N PRO A 255 -15.15 -4.00 -8.92
CA PRO A 255 -14.46 -3.78 -7.65
C PRO A 255 -13.47 -4.89 -7.29
N VAL A 256 -12.44 -4.54 -6.52
CA VAL A 256 -11.59 -5.49 -5.80
C VAL A 256 -12.12 -5.58 -4.38
N ARG A 257 -12.31 -6.80 -3.85
CA ARG A 257 -12.86 -7.04 -2.51
C ARG A 257 -12.00 -8.04 -1.77
N ARG A 258 -11.97 -7.97 -0.43
CA ARG A 258 -11.37 -9.03 0.37
C ARG A 258 -12.36 -10.16 0.57
N TYR A 259 -11.92 -11.41 0.48
CA TYR A 259 -12.78 -12.55 0.86
C TYR A 259 -13.16 -12.52 2.34
N SER A 260 -12.26 -12.07 3.22
CA SER A 260 -12.56 -11.91 4.65
C SER A 260 -13.73 -10.96 4.92
N GLU A 261 -13.87 -9.89 4.13
CA GLU A 261 -15.00 -8.95 4.20
C GLU A 261 -16.31 -9.59 3.74
N LYS A 262 -16.25 -10.48 2.75
CA LYS A 262 -17.43 -11.10 2.12
C LYS A 262 -17.97 -12.30 2.91
N GLU A 263 -17.09 -13.16 3.37
CA GLU A 263 -17.45 -14.48 3.92
C GLU A 263 -17.31 -14.52 5.45
N GLY A 264 -16.68 -13.50 6.05
CA GLY A 264 -16.23 -13.55 7.43
C GLY A 264 -15.05 -14.51 7.61
N GLY A 265 -14.28 -14.30 8.68
CA GLY A 265 -13.09 -15.10 8.97
C GLY A 265 -11.78 -14.52 8.42
N ASP A 266 -10.66 -15.19 8.75
CA ASP A 266 -9.31 -14.78 8.37
C ASP A 266 -8.91 -15.43 7.04
N ASP A 267 -9.04 -14.70 5.93
CA ASP A 267 -8.60 -15.18 4.62
C ASP A 267 -7.12 -14.88 4.37
N ARG A 268 -6.40 -15.94 4.01
CA ARG A 268 -5.11 -16.32 4.61
C ARG A 268 -3.85 -15.60 4.10
N VAL A 269 -3.95 -14.46 3.41
CA VAL A 269 -2.75 -13.67 3.01
C VAL A 269 -3.05 -12.16 3.02
N VAL A 270 -2.77 -11.53 4.16
CA VAL A 270 -2.73 -10.07 4.31
C VAL A 270 -1.28 -9.60 4.15
N CYS A 271 -1.07 -8.62 3.26
CA CYS A 271 0.20 -7.94 3.00
C CYS A 271 0.98 -7.70 4.32
N ALA A 272 2.21 -8.22 4.40
CA ALA A 272 3.04 -8.11 5.60
C ALA A 272 3.39 -6.65 5.94
N GLY A 273 3.33 -5.75 4.95
CA GLY A 273 3.48 -4.30 5.12
C GLY A 273 2.18 -3.52 5.26
N ALA A 274 1.03 -4.18 5.46
CA ALA A 274 -0.20 -3.48 5.81
C ALA A 274 -0.03 -2.78 7.18
N PRO A 275 -0.56 -1.55 7.37
CA PRO A 275 -0.44 -0.84 8.65
C PRO A 275 -0.86 -1.70 9.84
N GLU A 276 -1.98 -2.42 9.74
CA GLU A 276 -2.50 -3.26 10.82
C GLU A 276 -1.56 -4.42 11.17
N ALA A 277 -0.84 -4.95 10.18
CA ALA A 277 0.17 -5.99 10.37
C ALA A 277 1.38 -5.50 11.14
N HIS A 278 1.81 -4.30 10.79
CA HIS A 278 2.95 -3.64 11.40
C HIS A 278 2.61 -3.26 12.85
N ASP A 279 1.42 -2.69 13.07
CA ASP A 279 0.96 -2.23 14.37
C ASP A 279 0.79 -3.43 15.34
N ARG A 280 0.18 -4.55 14.91
CA ARG A 280 0.08 -5.78 15.73
C ARG A 280 1.44 -6.37 16.11
N ALA A 281 2.43 -6.31 15.22
CA ALA A 281 3.78 -6.77 15.52
C ALA A 281 4.44 -5.92 16.62
N LEU A 282 4.16 -4.62 16.63
CA LEU A 282 4.65 -3.69 17.66
C LEU A 282 3.94 -3.90 18.99
N GLU A 283 2.63 -4.17 19.00
CA GLU A 283 1.89 -4.51 20.22
C GLU A 283 2.42 -5.79 20.88
N PHE A 284 2.60 -6.87 20.10
CA PHE A 284 3.19 -8.10 20.63
C PHE A 284 4.58 -7.86 21.22
N LEU A 285 5.39 -7.02 20.58
CA LEU A 285 6.66 -6.60 21.14
C LEU A 285 6.43 -5.92 22.49
N ALA A 286 5.51 -4.97 22.60
CA ALA A 286 5.17 -4.27 23.85
C ALA A 286 4.76 -5.24 24.98
N GLU A 287 3.94 -6.24 24.68
CA GLU A 287 3.43 -7.23 25.64
C GLU A 287 4.54 -8.07 26.31
N LEU A 288 5.62 -8.39 25.58
CA LEU A 288 6.76 -9.16 26.12
C LEU A 288 7.63 -8.42 27.14
N SER A 289 7.34 -7.15 27.45
CA SER A 289 8.02 -6.43 28.53
C SER A 289 7.25 -6.39 29.86
N MET A 290 6.11 -7.08 29.94
CA MET A 290 5.43 -7.40 31.19
C MET A 290 5.82 -8.81 31.65
#